data_AF-A0A1H7IIQ2-F1
#
_entry.id   AF-A0A1H7IIQ2-F1
#
_cell.length_a   1.000
_cell.length_b   1.000
_cell.length_c   1.000
_cell.angle_alpha   90.00
_cell.angle_beta   90.00
_cell.angle_gamma   90.00
#
_symmetry.space_group_name_H-M   'P 1'
#
loop_
_entity.id
_entity.type
_entity.pdbx_description
1 polymer ?
#
loop_
_entity_poly.entity_id
_entity_poly.type
_entity_poly.pdbx_seq_one_letter_code
_entity_poly.pdbx_strand_id
1 'polypeptide(L)' 'MISIPDAWAPMLLQSVRDAVLYHEGLLRSATIRDRADYEDYHLQLPQFLSYVKEEYRAVEGEIGVLLEQLHV' A
#
# COMPACT_ATOMS: atom_id res chain seq x y z
N MET A 1 -19.76 6.33 5.89
CA MET A 1 -19.01 5.24 5.26
C MET A 1 -18.45 5.79 3.97
N ILE A 2 -17.13 5.86 3.81
CA ILE A 2 -16.52 6.27 2.54
C ILE A 2 -16.57 5.05 1.62
N SER A 3 -17.15 5.19 0.44
CA SER A 3 -17.14 4.17 -0.62
C SER A 3 -16.15 4.62 -1.68
N ILE A 4 -15.21 3.75 -2.01
CA ILE A 4 -14.27 3.97 -3.12
C ILE A 4 -14.87 3.26 -4.33
N PRO A 5 -15.08 3.96 -5.46
CA PRO A 5 -15.51 3.30 -6.69
C PRO A 5 -14.52 2.20 -7.11
N ASP A 6 -15.04 1.07 -7.58
CA ASP A 6 -14.25 -0.13 -7.94
C ASP A 6 -13.10 0.17 -8.91
N ALA A 7 -13.32 1.11 -9.83
CA ALA A 7 -12.30 1.59 -10.78
C ALA A 7 -11.04 2.17 -10.09
N TRP A 8 -11.16 2.63 -8.85
CA TRP A 8 -10.04 3.18 -8.06
C TRP A 8 -9.44 2.18 -7.07
N ALA A 9 -10.05 1.01 -6.87
CA ALA A 9 -9.52 -0.01 -5.96
C ALA A 9 -8.10 -0.48 -6.34
N PRO A 10 -7.75 -0.70 -7.63
CA PRO A 10 -6.37 -1.03 -8.01
C PRO A 10 -5.40 0.11 -7.68
N MET A 11 -5.82 1.36 -7.92
CA MET A 11 -5.01 2.55 -7.64
C MET A 11 -4.78 2.73 -6.15
N LEU A 12 -5.78 2.47 -5.31
CA LEU A 12 -5.65 2.47 -3.87
C LEU A 12 -4.59 1.47 -3.42
N LEU A 13 -4.68 0.22 -3.86
CA LEU A 13 -3.73 -0.81 -3.48
C LEU A 13 -2.29 -0.47 -3.92
N GLN A 14 -2.12 0.01 -5.15
CA GLN A 14 -0.83 0.47 -5.68
C GLN A 14 -0.27 1.65 -4.88
N SER A 15 -1.11 2.60 -4.47
CA SER A 15 -0.67 3.76 -3.68
C SER A 15 -0.12 3.36 -2.31
N VAL A 16 -0.71 2.34 -1.66
CA VAL A 16 -0.21 1.81 -0.38
C VAL A 16 1.12 1.11 -0.59
N ARG A 17 1.26 0.32 -1.66
CA ARG A 17 2.54 -0.32 -2.02
C ARG A 17 3.63 0.72 -2.31
N ASP A 18 3.31 1.77 -3.05
CA ASP A 18 4.26 2.84 -3.34
C ASP A 18 4.68 3.58 -2.07
N ALA A 19 3.76 3.78 -1.12
CA ALA A 19 4.09 4.35 0.18
C ALA A 19 5.07 3.47 0.99
N VAL A 20 4.90 2.15 0.96
CA VAL A 20 5.85 1.18 1.56
C VAL A 20 7.24 1.36 0.97
N LEU A 21 7.35 1.30 -0.36
CA LEU A 21 8.64 1.39 -1.05
C LEU A 21 9.31 2.74 -0.87
N TYR A 22 8.53 3.81 -0.90
CA TYR A 22 9.03 5.15 -0.66
C TYR A 22 9.65 5.28 0.73
N HIS A 23 8.97 4.79 1.77
CA HIS A 23 9.48 4.85 3.15
C HIS A 23 10.69 3.94 3.35
N GLU A 24 10.71 2.76 2.75
CA GLU A 24 11.90 1.89 2.75
C GLU A 24 13.11 2.61 2.13
N GLY A 25 12.91 3.29 1.00
CA GLY A 25 13.95 4.09 0.35
C GLY A 25 14.38 5.29 1.19
N LEU A 26 13.42 6.00 1.80
CA LEU A 26 13.68 7.15 2.65
C LEU A 26 14.55 6.75 3.85
N LEU A 27 14.23 5.63 4.51
CA LEU A 27 14.98 5.09 5.64
C LEU A 27 16.41 4.69 5.28
N ARG A 28 16.70 4.41 4.01
CA ARG A 28 18.07 4.16 3.52
C ARG A 28 18.81 5.44 3.13
N SER A 29 18.12 6.58 3.07
CA SER A 29 18.72 7.86 2.68
C SER A 29 19.55 8.46 3.83
N ALA A 30 20.63 9.15 3.48
CA ALA A 30 21.46 9.88 4.44
C ALA A 30 20.83 11.21 4.91
N THR A 31 19.65 11.56 4.38
CA THR A 31 18.99 12.85 4.58
C THR A 31 18.06 12.91 5.80
N ILE A 32 17.63 11.76 6.34
CA ILE A 32 16.80 11.73 7.53
C ILE A 32 17.67 11.95 8.78
N ARG A 33 17.37 13.01 9.53
CA ARG A 33 18.01 13.29 10.83
C ARG A 33 17.34 12.56 11.99
N ASP A 34 16.02 12.45 11.95
CA ASP A 34 15.22 11.76 12.96
C ASP A 34 14.48 10.59 12.32
N ARG A 35 14.91 9.36 12.61
CA ARG A 35 14.45 8.14 11.93
C ARG A 35 13.28 7.46 12.65
N ALA A 36 13.07 7.75 13.94
CA ALA A 36 12.13 7.00 14.76
C ALA A 36 10.69 7.04 14.20
N ASP A 37 10.21 8.24 13.87
CA ASP A 37 8.86 8.41 13.32
C ASP A 37 8.67 7.70 11.96
N TYR A 38 9.72 7.67 11.14
CA TYR A 38 9.68 7.00 9.84
C TYR A 38 9.77 5.48 9.96
N GLU A 39 10.51 4.97 10.96
CA GLU A 39 10.60 3.54 11.26
C GLU A 39 9.27 3.02 11.80
N ASP A 40 8.64 3.74 12.72
CA ASP A 40 7.34 3.40 13.28
C ASP A 40 6.24 3.39 12.21
N TYR A 41 6.23 4.40 11.34
CA TYR A 41 5.28 4.45 10.23
C TYR A 41 5.56 3.35 9.18
N HIS A 42 6.84 3.13 8.85
CA HIS A 42 7.22 2.05 7.93
C HIS A 42 6.88 0.67 8.49
N LEU A 43 6.92 0.43 9.80
CA LEU A 43 6.53 -0.85 10.40
C LEU A 43 5.04 -1.17 10.13
N GLN A 44 4.19 -0.15 10.14
CA GLN A 44 2.75 -0.28 9.96
C GLN A 44 2.35 -0.44 8.49
N LEU A 45 3.06 0.23 7.58
CA LEU A 45 2.73 0.27 6.15
C LEU A 45 2.66 -1.13 5.47
N PRO A 46 3.62 -2.07 5.65
CA PRO A 46 3.53 -3.42 5.10
C PRO A 46 2.36 -4.22 5.67
N GLN A 47 2.04 -4.05 6.96
CA GLN A 47 0.90 -4.72 7.58
C GLN A 47 -0.41 -4.20 6.98
N PHE A 48 -0.49 -2.88 6.77
CA PHE A 48 -1.62 -2.27 6.09
C PHE A 48 -1.71 -2.70 4.63
N LEU A 49 -0.59 -2.79 3.90
CA LEU A 49 -0.56 -3.33 2.54
C LEU A 49 -1.09 -4.76 2.50
N SER A 50 -0.67 -5.63 3.41
CA SER A 50 -1.18 -7.00 3.51
C SER A 50 -2.69 -7.01 3.72
N TYR A 51 -3.21 -6.19 4.63
CA TYR A 51 -4.65 -6.05 4.85
C TYR A 51 -5.38 -5.61 3.56
N VAL A 52 -4.91 -4.56 2.90
CA VAL A 52 -5.54 -4.03 1.67
C VAL A 52 -5.49 -5.06 0.53
N LYS A 53 -4.44 -5.89 0.45
CA LYS A 53 -4.37 -7.00 -0.53
C LYS A 53 -5.45 -8.05 -0.30
N GLU A 54 -5.70 -8.43 0.94
CA GLU A 54 -6.77 -9.38 1.27
C GLU A 54 -8.16 -8.80 0.99
N GLU A 55 -8.39 -7.54 1.36
CA GLU A 55 -9.63 -6.84 1.02
C GLU A 55 -9.84 -6.74 -0.50
N TYR A 56 -8.79 -6.39 -1.25
CA TYR A 56 -8.84 -6.35 -2.72
C TYR A 56 -9.18 -7.73 -3.31
N ARG A 57 -8.54 -8.79 -2.80
CA ARG A 57 -8.78 -10.17 -3.26
C ARG A 57 -10.23 -10.61 -3.03
N ALA A 58 -10.88 -10.13 -1.98
CA ALA A 58 -12.29 -10.42 -1.74
C ALA A 58 -13.23 -9.81 -2.80
N VAL A 59 -12.82 -8.72 -3.46
CA VAL A 59 -13.64 -7.96 -4.42
C VAL A 59 -13.08 -7.97 -5.85
N GLU A 60 -11.96 -8.64 -6.12
CA GLU A 60 -11.28 -8.61 -7.43
C GLU A 60 -12.15 -9.11 -8.59
N GLY A 61 -13.08 -10.03 -8.30
CA GLY A 61 -14.06 -10.52 -9.27
C GLY A 61 -15.08 -9.47 -9.70
N GLU A 62 -15.41 -8.51 -8.83
CA GLU A 62 -16.32 -7.40 -9.12
C GLU A 62 -15.60 -6.27 -9.86
N ILE A 63 -14.34 -6.00 -9.49
CA ILE A 63 -13.48 -4.98 -10.10
C ILE A 63 -13.08 -5.37 -11.54
N GLY A 64 -12.96 -6.68 -11.82
CA GLY A 64 -12.57 -7.19 -13.14
C GLY A 64 -11.06 -7.11 -13.42
N VAL A 65 -10.24 -6.89 -12.38
CA VAL A 65 -8.78 -6.90 -12.44
C VAL A 65 -8.25 -7.79 -11.32
N LEU A 66 -7.55 -8.86 -11.67
CA LEU A 66 -7.01 -9.80 -10.70
C LEU A 66 -5.80 -9.19 -9.97
N LEU A 67 -5.65 -9.50 -8.68
CA LEU A 67 -4.52 -9.06 -7.87
C LEU A 67 -3.18 -9.45 -8.50
N GLU A 68 -3.12 -10.62 -9.14
CA GLU A 68 -1.93 -11.15 -9.82
C GLU A 68 -1.49 -10.33 -11.04
N GLN A 69 -2.40 -9.51 -11.59
CA GLN A 69 -2.11 -8.59 -12.68
C GLN A 69 -1.53 -7.26 -12.18
N LEU A 70 -1.61 -7.01 -10.87
CA LEU A 70 -1.09 -5.80 -10.22
C LEU A 70 0.32 -6.06 -9.67
N HIS A 71 1.21 -5.08 -9.82
CA HIS A 71 2.58 -5.17 -9.34
C HIS A 71 2.69 -4.69 -7.89
N VAL A 72 2.06 -5.41 -6.96
CA VAL A 72 1.83 -5.01 -5.56
C VAL A 72 2.15 -6.08 -4.52
#